data_AF-A0AAN7EVR1-F1
#
_entry.id   AF-A0AAN7EVR1-F1
#
_cell.length_a   1.000
_cell.length_b   1.000
_cell.length_c   1.000
_cell.angle_alpha   90.00
_cell.angle_beta   90.00
_cell.angle_gamma   90.00
#
_symmetry.space_group_name_H-M   'P 1'
#
loop_
_entity.id
_entity.type
_entity.pdbx_description
1 polymer ?
#
loop_
_entity_poly.entity_id
_entity_poly.type
_entity_poly.pdbx_seq_one_letter_code
_entity_poly.pdbx_strand_id
1 'polypeptide(L)'
;MLNEMLSHLDRQPRDKERRVAWPKYIEPLLSAVGLVLLAHFSRIFPLILKWMHADDDETVLLVLEGIQTILKLTWIRNTPYVGRLVDELMILYKEAAMKRAREEVRMHILQILILLQQCKGMQFEAAWGKHKDDPNLANLESSFSGRGAATVVQ
;
A
#
# COMPACT_ATOMS: atom_id res chain seq x y z
N MET A 1 15.69 4.39 -18.20
CA MET A 1 15.51 3.05 -17.61
C MET A 1 14.18 2.89 -16.85
N LEU A 2 13.93 3.54 -15.70
CA LEU A 2 12.65 3.37 -14.97
C LEU A 2 11.40 3.67 -15.83
N ASN A 3 11.41 4.78 -16.58
CA ASN A 3 10.30 5.12 -17.48
C ASN A 3 10.05 4.08 -18.57
N GLU A 4 11.09 3.41 -19.04
CA GLU A 4 11.01 2.39 -20.07
C GLU A 4 10.45 1.10 -19.49
N MET A 5 10.94 0.68 -18.32
CA MET A 5 10.37 -0.45 -17.55
C MET A 5 8.87 -0.24 -17.29
N LEU A 6 8.48 0.95 -16.81
CA LEU A 6 7.07 1.30 -16.59
C LEU A 6 6.26 1.22 -17.90
N SER A 7 6.82 1.68 -19.03
CA SER A 7 6.15 1.59 -20.33
C SER A 7 5.96 0.14 -20.80
N HIS A 8 6.85 -0.78 -20.44
CA HIS A 8 6.67 -2.21 -20.75
C HIS A 8 5.58 -2.85 -19.89
N LEU A 9 5.42 -2.42 -18.63
CA LEU A 9 4.39 -2.90 -17.72
C LEU A 9 3.01 -2.36 -18.10
N ASP A 10 2.93 -1.08 -18.49
CA ASP A 10 1.70 -0.45 -18.95
C ASP A 10 1.11 -1.15 -20.19
N ARG A 11 1.97 -1.66 -21.08
CA ARG A 11 1.55 -2.37 -22.30
C ARG A 11 1.02 -3.78 -22.04
N GLN A 12 1.50 -4.47 -21.01
CA GLN A 12 1.12 -5.85 -20.71
C GLN A 12 0.91 -6.08 -19.20
N PRO A 13 -0.05 -5.36 -18.59
CA PRO A 13 -0.22 -5.35 -17.14
C PRO A 13 -0.83 -6.64 -16.57
N ARG A 14 -1.23 -7.59 -17.41
CA ARG A 14 -1.79 -8.90 -17.02
C ARG A 14 -0.83 -10.07 -17.23
N ASP A 15 0.35 -9.82 -17.79
CA ASP A 15 1.38 -10.85 -17.95
C ASP A 15 1.86 -11.29 -16.56
N LYS A 16 1.73 -12.59 -16.24
CA LYS A 16 2.03 -13.12 -14.90
C LYS A 16 3.52 -13.02 -14.57
N GLU A 17 4.40 -13.34 -15.51
CA GLU A 17 5.85 -13.30 -15.29
C GLU A 17 6.32 -11.88 -15.03
N ARG A 18 5.80 -10.90 -15.77
CA ARG A 18 6.13 -9.48 -15.56
C ARG A 18 5.53 -8.93 -14.27
N ARG A 19 4.31 -9.35 -13.92
CA ARG A 19 3.64 -8.98 -12.67
C ARG A 19 4.38 -9.46 -11.44
N VAL A 20 5.05 -10.61 -11.50
CA VAL A 20 5.84 -11.13 -10.36
C VAL A 20 7.27 -10.60 -10.39
N ALA A 21 7.90 -10.57 -11.57
CA ALA A 21 9.30 -10.15 -11.69
C ALA A 21 9.52 -8.68 -11.30
N TRP A 22 8.59 -7.79 -11.66
CA TRP A 22 8.78 -6.37 -11.34
C TRP A 22 8.75 -6.12 -9.82
N PRO A 23 7.69 -6.45 -9.07
CA PRO A 23 7.69 -6.29 -7.62
C PRO A 23 8.88 -6.97 -6.93
N LYS A 24 9.31 -8.14 -7.41
CA LYS A 24 10.43 -8.90 -6.85
C LYS A 24 11.80 -8.20 -6.97
N TYR A 25 12.03 -7.43 -8.04
CA TYR A 25 13.35 -6.83 -8.30
C TYR A 25 13.35 -5.29 -8.27
N ILE A 26 12.20 -4.66 -8.06
CA ILE A 26 12.11 -3.21 -8.11
C ILE A 26 12.67 -2.53 -6.85
N GLU A 27 12.69 -3.22 -5.70
CA GLU A 27 13.06 -2.60 -4.41
C GLU A 27 14.44 -1.91 -4.40
N PRO A 28 15.54 -2.52 -4.90
CA PRO A 28 16.83 -1.82 -4.98
C PRO A 28 16.77 -0.57 -5.88
N LEU A 29 15.98 -0.62 -6.95
CA LEU A 29 15.78 0.53 -7.84
C LEU A 29 14.95 1.62 -7.15
N LEU A 30 13.89 1.27 -6.43
CA LEU A 30 13.12 2.23 -5.63
C LEU A 30 14.03 2.94 -4.64
N SER A 31 14.86 2.18 -3.93
CA SER A 31 15.81 2.71 -2.93
C SER A 31 16.84 3.64 -3.55
N ALA A 32 17.37 3.30 -4.75
CA ALA A 32 18.31 4.14 -5.47
C ALA A 32 17.69 5.46 -5.99
N VAL A 33 16.41 5.42 -6.38
CA VAL A 33 15.69 6.60 -6.89
C VAL A 33 15.21 7.51 -5.74
N GLY A 34 14.86 6.93 -4.58
CA GLY A 34 14.47 7.67 -3.37
C GLY A 34 13.32 8.64 -3.64
N LEU A 35 13.43 9.89 -3.17
CA LEU A 35 12.36 10.90 -3.30
C LEU A 35 11.97 11.22 -4.75
N VAL A 36 12.83 10.97 -5.74
CA VAL A 36 12.52 11.20 -7.16
C VAL A 36 11.38 10.29 -7.64
N LEU A 37 11.07 9.22 -6.90
CA LEU A 37 9.91 8.34 -7.15
C LEU A 37 8.59 9.10 -7.31
N LEU A 38 8.44 10.23 -6.62
CA LEU A 38 7.25 11.07 -6.66
C LEU A 38 6.90 11.52 -8.09
N ALA A 39 7.90 11.81 -8.92
CA ALA A 39 7.70 12.21 -10.31
C ALA A 39 7.08 11.09 -11.17
N HIS A 40 7.10 9.84 -10.68
CA HIS A 40 6.61 8.67 -11.37
C HIS A 40 5.33 8.10 -10.74
N PHE A 41 4.79 8.72 -9.69
CA PHE A 41 3.61 8.22 -8.98
C PHE A 41 2.39 8.06 -9.89
N SER A 42 2.21 8.97 -10.85
CA SER A 42 1.11 8.89 -11.83
C SER A 42 1.12 7.64 -12.69
N ARG A 43 2.27 6.97 -12.81
CA ARG A 43 2.43 5.72 -13.55
C ARG A 43 2.52 4.50 -12.62
N ILE A 44 3.20 4.66 -11.49
CA ILE A 44 3.42 3.59 -10.52
C ILE A 44 2.12 3.23 -9.77
N PHE A 45 1.40 4.22 -9.24
CA PHE A 45 0.21 3.94 -8.42
C PHE A 45 -0.90 3.20 -9.17
N PRO A 46 -1.24 3.55 -10.43
CA PRO A 46 -2.23 2.77 -11.18
C PRO A 46 -1.87 1.28 -11.34
N LEU A 47 -0.58 0.97 -11.55
CA LEU A 47 -0.10 -0.42 -11.65
C LEU A 47 -0.18 -1.13 -10.30
N ILE A 48 0.27 -0.48 -9.23
CA ILE A 48 0.22 -1.00 -7.86
C ILE A 48 -1.22 -1.31 -7.46
N LEU A 49 -2.15 -0.36 -7.63
CA LEU A 49 -3.55 -0.54 -7.28
C LEU A 49 -4.18 -1.67 -8.09
N LYS A 50 -3.80 -1.81 -9.37
CA LYS A 50 -4.29 -2.91 -10.20
C LYS A 50 -3.78 -4.28 -9.74
N TRP A 51 -2.51 -4.38 -9.35
CA TRP A 51 -1.91 -5.67 -8.95
C TRP A 51 -2.21 -6.05 -7.50
N MET A 52 -2.60 -5.09 -6.68
CA MET A 52 -3.12 -5.32 -5.32
C MET A 52 -4.30 -6.30 -5.30
N HIS A 53 -5.11 -6.32 -6.37
CA HIS A 53 -6.27 -7.20 -6.52
C HIS A 53 -6.00 -8.34 -7.53
N ALA A 54 -4.74 -8.76 -7.68
CA ALA A 54 -4.42 -9.93 -8.49
C ALA A 54 -4.97 -11.22 -7.84
N ASP A 55 -5.33 -12.18 -8.71
CA ASP A 55 -5.89 -13.47 -8.27
C ASP A 55 -4.88 -14.30 -7.46
N ASP A 56 -3.59 -14.21 -7.78
CA ASP A 56 -2.53 -14.94 -7.09
C ASP A 56 -1.97 -14.18 -5.88
N ASP A 57 -1.77 -14.91 -4.78
CA ASP A 57 -1.33 -14.33 -3.51
C ASP A 57 0.11 -13.80 -3.56
N GLU A 58 0.98 -14.41 -4.37
CA GLU A 58 2.38 -13.97 -4.54
C GLU A 58 2.45 -12.53 -5.06
N THR A 59 1.72 -12.22 -6.12
CA THR A 59 1.67 -10.84 -6.66
C THR A 59 1.16 -9.86 -5.61
N VAL A 60 0.09 -10.21 -4.88
CA VAL A 60 -0.49 -9.33 -3.86
C VAL A 60 0.52 -9.03 -2.75
N LEU A 61 1.19 -10.05 -2.22
CA LEU A 61 2.18 -9.88 -1.16
C LEU A 61 3.35 -8.98 -1.61
N LEU A 62 3.92 -9.25 -2.78
CA LEU A 62 5.03 -8.44 -3.30
C LEU A 62 4.61 -6.97 -3.54
N VAL A 63 3.37 -6.73 -3.97
CA VAL A 63 2.84 -5.38 -4.14
C VAL A 63 2.71 -4.66 -2.80
N LEU A 64 2.22 -5.35 -1.76
CA LEU A 64 2.11 -4.76 -0.42
C LEU A 64 3.48 -4.43 0.17
N GLU A 65 4.48 -5.29 0.00
CA GLU A 65 5.88 -5.00 0.37
C GLU A 65 6.40 -3.76 -0.38
N GLY A 66 6.18 -3.70 -1.69
CA GLY A 66 6.55 -2.54 -2.51
C GLY A 66 5.92 -1.23 -2.05
N ILE A 67 4.64 -1.27 -1.63
CA ILE A 67 3.95 -0.10 -1.05
C ILE A 67 4.64 0.36 0.23
N GLN A 68 4.98 -0.56 1.15
CA GLN A 68 5.68 -0.20 2.38
C GLN A 68 7.00 0.52 2.08
N THR A 69 7.77 0.03 1.10
CA THR A 69 9.02 0.67 0.67
C THR A 69 8.77 2.06 0.08
N ILE A 70 7.80 2.22 -0.82
CA ILE A 70 7.45 3.52 -1.40
C ILE A 70 7.04 4.51 -0.31
N LEU A 71 6.22 4.09 0.65
CA LEU A 71 5.78 4.93 1.76
C LEU A 71 6.97 5.34 2.63
N LYS A 72 7.85 4.41 2.99
CA LYS A 72 9.08 4.70 3.75
C LYS A 72 10.03 5.63 3.02
N LEU A 73 10.12 5.57 1.69
CA LEU A 73 10.99 6.45 0.90
C LEU A 73 10.39 7.84 0.65
N THR A 74 9.06 7.95 0.65
CA THR A 74 8.34 9.19 0.29
C THR A 74 7.54 9.79 1.43
N TRP A 75 7.77 9.34 2.67
CA TRP A 75 6.94 9.63 3.84
C TRP A 75 6.74 11.13 4.09
N ILE A 76 7.74 11.96 3.81
CA ILE A 76 7.74 13.42 4.04
C ILE A 76 6.73 14.17 3.13
N ARG A 77 6.35 13.60 1.98
CA ARG A 77 5.64 14.36 0.93
C ARG A 77 4.14 14.02 0.87
N ASN A 78 3.32 15.04 0.67
CA ASN A 78 1.90 14.85 0.38
C ASN A 78 1.73 14.16 -0.97
N THR A 79 0.77 13.24 -1.03
CA THR A 79 0.45 12.49 -2.26
C THR A 79 -1.06 12.44 -2.42
N PRO A 80 -1.60 12.68 -3.63
CA PRO A 80 -3.03 12.60 -3.87
C PRO A 80 -3.56 11.15 -3.76
N TYR A 81 -2.67 10.17 -3.68
CA TYR A 81 -3.03 8.75 -3.68
C TYR A 81 -3.38 8.19 -2.29
N VAL A 82 -3.20 8.93 -1.19
CA VAL A 82 -3.46 8.40 0.18
C VAL A 82 -4.90 7.90 0.31
N GLY A 83 -5.88 8.74 -0.04
CA GLY A 83 -7.29 8.38 0.12
C GLY A 83 -7.66 7.12 -0.65
N ARG A 84 -7.26 7.08 -1.94
CA ARG A 84 -7.50 5.92 -2.79
C ARG A 84 -6.77 4.67 -2.29
N LEU A 85 -5.54 4.79 -1.81
CA LEU A 85 -4.79 3.66 -1.27
C LEU A 85 -5.49 3.08 -0.03
N VAL A 86 -5.98 3.91 0.87
CA VAL A 86 -6.76 3.45 2.04
C VAL A 86 -8.02 2.71 1.59
N ASP A 87 -8.77 3.27 0.64
CA ASP A 87 -10.00 2.66 0.12
C ASP A 87 -9.72 1.25 -0.47
N GLU A 88 -8.67 1.13 -1.30
CA GLU A 88 -8.31 -0.14 -1.96
C GLU A 88 -7.75 -1.17 -0.97
N LEU A 89 -6.99 -0.74 0.05
CA LEU A 89 -6.54 -1.61 1.15
C LEU A 89 -7.71 -2.19 1.94
N MET A 90 -8.80 -1.42 2.12
CA MET A 90 -10.00 -1.91 2.83
C MET A 90 -10.76 -2.94 2.01
N ILE A 91 -10.83 -2.74 0.69
CA ILE A 91 -11.37 -3.74 -0.24
C ILE A 91 -10.53 -5.02 -0.15
N LEU A 92 -9.20 -4.91 -0.28
CA LEU A 92 -8.32 -6.08 -0.22
C LEU A 92 -8.40 -6.80 1.14
N TYR A 93 -8.54 -6.08 2.26
CA TYR A 93 -8.65 -6.69 3.58
C TYR A 93 -9.87 -7.63 3.69
N LYS A 94 -10.99 -7.24 3.05
CA LYS A 94 -12.20 -8.06 2.94
C LYS A 94 -11.98 -9.23 1.98
N GLU A 95 -11.45 -8.96 0.80
CA GLU A 95 -11.14 -9.98 -0.22
C GLU A 95 -10.14 -11.05 0.26
N ALA A 96 -9.23 -10.68 1.18
CA ALA A 96 -8.27 -11.59 1.78
C ALA A 96 -8.92 -12.78 2.48
N ALA A 97 -10.21 -12.69 2.85
CA ALA A 97 -10.97 -13.83 3.36
C ALA A 97 -10.97 -15.05 2.41
N MET A 98 -10.82 -14.82 1.10
CA MET A 98 -10.81 -15.84 0.06
C MET A 98 -9.40 -16.26 -0.37
N LYS A 99 -8.35 -15.60 0.15
CA LYS A 99 -6.95 -15.86 -0.22
C LYS A 99 -6.34 -16.95 0.66
N ARG A 100 -5.35 -17.68 0.13
CA ARG A 100 -4.63 -18.70 0.90
C ARG A 100 -3.68 -18.04 1.89
N ALA A 101 -2.99 -16.97 1.49
CA ALA A 101 -2.12 -16.15 2.33
C ALA A 101 -2.89 -15.06 3.10
N ARG A 102 -4.09 -15.38 3.59
CA ARG A 102 -5.02 -14.42 4.21
C ARG A 102 -4.38 -13.63 5.35
N GLU A 103 -3.72 -14.33 6.27
CA GLU A 103 -3.20 -13.71 7.50
C GLU A 103 -1.98 -12.83 7.18
N GLU A 104 -1.13 -13.26 6.26
CA GLU A 104 0.01 -12.48 5.77
C GLU A 104 -0.46 -11.21 5.05
N VAL A 105 -1.42 -11.33 4.13
CA VAL A 105 -2.00 -10.18 3.42
C VAL A 105 -2.58 -9.17 4.42
N ARG A 106 -3.35 -9.63 5.41
CA ARG A 106 -3.93 -8.76 6.44
C ARG A 106 -2.88 -8.10 7.32
N MET A 107 -1.81 -8.83 7.68
CA MET A 107 -0.67 -8.29 8.42
C MET A 107 0.02 -7.17 7.65
N HIS A 108 0.29 -7.36 6.35
CA HIS A 108 0.90 -6.31 5.53
C HIS A 108 0.01 -5.08 5.38
N ILE A 109 -1.31 -5.28 5.20
CA ILE A 109 -2.29 -4.18 5.17
C ILE A 109 -2.24 -3.38 6.48
N LEU A 110 -2.26 -4.06 7.62
CA LEU A 110 -2.14 -3.43 8.94
C LEU A 110 -0.88 -2.58 9.06
N GLN A 111 0.27 -3.13 8.68
CA GLN A 111 1.55 -2.40 8.70
C GLN A 111 1.53 -1.16 7.80
N ILE A 112 0.93 -1.26 6.61
CA ILE A 112 0.80 -0.13 5.69
C ILE A 112 -0.09 0.96 6.29
N LEU A 113 -1.22 0.60 6.90
CA LEU A 113 -2.13 1.58 7.52
C LEU A 113 -1.45 2.28 8.71
N ILE A 114 -0.69 1.55 9.52
CA ILE A 114 0.11 2.14 10.61
C ILE A 114 1.14 3.12 10.05
N LEU A 115 1.84 2.77 8.97
CA LEU A 115 2.78 3.68 8.31
C LEU A 115 2.07 4.93 7.77
N LEU A 116 0.90 4.78 7.14
CA LEU A 116 0.11 5.89 6.63
C LEU A 116 -0.36 6.82 7.76
N GLN A 117 -0.85 6.26 8.87
CA GLN A 117 -1.24 7.03 10.05
C GLN A 117 -0.05 7.87 10.56
N GLN A 118 1.12 7.24 10.71
CA GLN A 118 2.33 7.89 11.20
C GLN A 118 2.85 9.00 10.27
N CYS A 119 2.76 8.82 8.94
CA CYS A 119 3.36 9.77 8.01
C CYS A 119 2.39 10.76 7.35
N LYS A 120 1.06 10.51 7.36
CA LYS A 120 0.07 11.34 6.66
C LYS A 120 -0.96 11.99 7.58
N GLY A 121 -1.02 11.63 8.86
CA GLY A 121 -1.85 12.29 9.88
C GLY A 121 -3.28 12.55 9.39
N MET A 122 -3.70 13.82 9.32
CA MET A 122 -5.06 14.21 8.92
C MET A 122 -5.52 13.67 7.55
N GLN A 123 -4.62 13.49 6.57
CA GLN A 123 -5.00 12.89 5.27
C GLN A 123 -5.40 11.43 5.42
N PHE A 124 -4.72 10.70 6.31
CA PHE A 124 -5.08 9.33 6.65
C PHE A 124 -6.41 9.33 7.41
N GLU A 125 -6.54 10.16 8.47
CA GLU A 125 -7.76 10.19 9.29
C GLU A 125 -9.03 10.53 8.46
N ALA A 126 -8.93 11.45 7.50
CA ALA A 126 -10.04 11.77 6.60
C ALA A 126 -10.44 10.60 5.68
N ALA A 127 -9.48 9.76 5.28
CA ALA A 127 -9.75 8.57 4.48
C ALA A 127 -10.27 7.41 5.35
N TRP A 128 -9.59 7.13 6.46
CA TRP A 128 -9.92 6.09 7.44
C TRP A 128 -11.29 6.31 8.07
N GLY A 129 -11.66 7.57 8.34
CA GLY A 129 -12.94 7.93 8.97
C GLY A 129 -14.18 7.46 8.20
N LYS A 130 -14.05 7.12 6.91
CA LYS A 130 -15.14 6.54 6.10
C LYS A 130 -15.38 5.05 6.39
N HIS A 131 -14.39 4.37 6.95
CA HIS A 131 -14.34 2.91 7.12
C HIS A 131 -14.42 2.47 8.58
N LYS A 132 -14.22 3.38 9.53
CA LYS A 132 -14.19 3.09 10.97
C LYS A 132 -15.43 2.36 11.51
N ASP A 133 -16.60 2.61 10.91
CA ASP A 133 -17.87 2.03 11.36
C ASP A 133 -18.15 0.65 10.73
N ASP A 134 -17.23 0.10 9.92
CA ASP A 134 -17.38 -1.21 9.32
C ASP A 134 -17.09 -2.33 10.34
N PRO A 135 -18.06 -3.21 10.64
CA PRO A 135 -17.87 -4.28 11.63
C PRO A 135 -16.78 -5.29 11.22
N ASN A 136 -16.49 -5.43 9.92
CA ASN A 136 -15.43 -6.31 9.45
C ASN A 136 -14.02 -5.76 9.74
N LEU A 137 -13.92 -4.49 10.14
CA LEU A 137 -12.69 -3.75 10.37
C LEU A 137 -12.47 -3.40 11.85
N ALA A 138 -13.36 -3.81 12.76
CA ALA A 138 -13.25 -3.52 14.20
C ALA A 138 -11.90 -3.95 14.81
N ASN A 139 -11.33 -5.06 14.34
CA ASN A 139 -10.00 -5.52 14.76
C ASN A 139 -8.88 -4.54 14.36
N LEU A 140 -9.03 -3.84 13.24
CA LEU A 140 -8.06 -2.83 12.77
C LEU A 140 -8.09 -1.59 13.65
N GLU A 141 -9.27 -1.12 14.05
CA GLU A 141 -9.43 0.06 14.91
C GLU A 141 -8.64 -0.07 16.21
N SER A 142 -8.72 -1.24 16.86
CA SER A 142 -7.96 -1.54 18.08
C SER A 142 -6.44 -1.41 17.90
N SER A 143 -5.92 -1.67 16.69
CA SER A 143 -4.50 -1.59 16.36
C SER A 143 -4.02 -0.14 16.21
N PHE A 144 -4.92 0.81 15.90
CA PHE A 144 -4.62 2.24 15.81
C PHE A 144 -4.76 2.95 17.16
N SER A 145 -5.73 2.56 18.00
CA SER A 145 -6.02 3.22 19.28
C SER A 145 -4.96 2.98 20.37
N GLY A 146 -4.13 1.93 20.25
CA GLY A 146 -3.13 1.56 21.25
C GLY A 146 -1.96 2.53 21.49
N ARG A 147 -1.86 3.65 20.76
CA ARG A 147 -0.77 4.64 20.92
C ARG A 147 -1.20 6.08 21.22
N GLY A 148 -2.50 6.39 21.19
CA GLY A 148 -3.01 7.74 21.49
C GLY A 148 -2.98 8.10 22.98
N ALA A 149 -2.85 7.12 23.88
CA ALA A 149 -2.90 7.33 25.33
C ALA A 149 -1.55 7.66 25.98
N ALA A 150 -0.46 7.74 25.21
CA ALA A 150 0.90 7.92 25.73
C ALA A 150 1.49 9.29 25.39
N THR A 151 0.75 10.38 25.58
CA THR A 151 1.30 11.74 25.84
C THR A 151 0.16 12.69 26.23
N VAL A 152 -0.34 12.54 27.45
CA VAL A 152 -0.77 13.69 28.27
C VAL A 152 -0.27 13.39 29.68
N VAL A 153 0.97 13.76 29.95
CA VAL A 153 1.45 13.93 31.33
C VAL A 153 1.70 15.42 31.50
N GLN A 154 1.17 15.89 32.64
CA GLN A 154 0.94 17.27 33.08
C GLN A 154 2.10 18.24 32.92
#